data_AF-A0A3R7XJA2-F1
#
_entry.id   AF-A0A3R7XJA2-F1
#
_cell.length_a   1.000
_cell.length_b   1.000
_cell.length_c   1.000
_cell.angle_alpha   90.00
_cell.angle_beta   90.00
_cell.angle_gamma   90.00
#
_symmetry.space_group_name_H-M   'P 1'
#
loop_
_entity.id
_entity.type
_entity.pdbx_description
1 polymer ?
#
loop_
_entity_poly.entity_id
_entity_poly.type
_entity_poly.pdbx_seq_one_letter_code
_entity_poly.pdbx_strand_id
1 'polypeptide(L)'
;MRLLWLLLALLGVVIALDPPRKLHADEPVTVTLADGTIRELTAAEYTELVEKRANEQHKLPSETPHWQHHDLEQLKTADPQFALHLDLSRRAFQELQRHGYAQGYTLAGFSEQETGPLTAEYSVEFVLQAKKDVTTDGVIKTGTGTRKGEHETDETPLSYEVQVLLDKNKRFSVVAAWELSEKEPLRGQKRARIMRLSIQPTVALLEREAARARTRPAIVNWLLIGGLGLVAVGVLVMYTTRNPIPTPKPRRRSSDIWELVDEKDNPIKMDKSDKKND
;
A
#
# COMPACT_ATOMS: atom_id res chain seq x y z
N MET A 1 -3.39 40.60 23.81
CA MET A 1 -4.18 41.01 22.63
C MET A 1 -3.38 41.67 21.49
N ARG A 2 -2.15 42.18 21.67
CA ARG A 2 -1.38 42.79 20.56
C ARG A 2 -0.68 41.80 19.62
N LEU A 3 -0.36 40.59 20.10
CA LEU A 3 0.30 39.55 19.29
C LEU A 3 -0.66 38.87 18.29
N LEU A 4 -1.94 38.74 18.65
CA LEU A 4 -2.98 38.16 17.80
C LEU A 4 -3.26 39.04 16.57
N TRP A 5 -3.19 40.36 16.74
CA TRP A 5 -3.36 41.34 15.67
C TRP A 5 -2.16 41.38 14.70
N LEU A 6 -0.94 41.15 15.21
CA LEU A 6 0.24 41.00 14.36
C LEU A 6 0.23 39.69 13.58
N LEU A 7 -0.27 38.59 14.16
CA LEU A 7 -0.45 37.31 13.46
C LEU A 7 -1.57 37.40 12.41
N LEU A 8 -2.65 38.14 12.67
CA LEU A 8 -3.69 38.41 11.67
C LEU A 8 -3.21 39.34 10.55
N ALA A 9 -2.34 40.30 10.84
CA ALA A 9 -1.71 41.14 9.82
C ALA A 9 -0.69 40.36 8.98
N LEU A 10 0.02 39.38 9.56
CA LEU A 10 0.92 38.50 8.82
C LEU A 10 0.18 37.40 8.03
N LEU A 11 -0.96 36.92 8.51
CA LEU A 11 -1.83 36.00 7.74
C LEU A 11 -2.58 36.72 6.61
N GLY A 12 -2.85 38.01 6.76
CA GLY A 12 -3.53 38.83 5.75
C GLY A 12 -2.68 39.19 4.52
N VAL A 13 -1.35 38.99 4.58
CA VAL A 13 -0.43 39.32 3.47
C VAL A 13 -0.09 38.11 2.59
N VAL A 14 -0.45 36.88 2.98
CA VAL A 14 -0.13 35.66 2.21
C VAL A 14 -1.32 35.15 1.37
N ILE A 15 -2.47 35.81 1.44
CA ILE A 15 -3.61 35.55 0.54
C ILE A 15 -3.92 36.84 -0.21
N ALA A 16 -2.91 37.35 -0.93
CA ALA A 16 -3.19 38.04 -2.17
C ALA A 16 -3.69 36.95 -3.14
N LEU A 17 -5.00 36.71 -3.11
CA LEU A 17 -5.71 36.19 -4.27
C LEU A 17 -5.37 37.18 -5.38
N ASP A 18 -4.42 36.81 -6.25
CA ASP A 18 -4.20 37.55 -7.47
C ASP A 18 -5.56 37.65 -8.16
N PRO A 19 -6.12 38.86 -8.38
CA PRO A 19 -7.29 39.00 -9.22
C PRO A 19 -6.97 38.36 -10.57
N PRO A 20 -7.96 37.85 -11.34
CA PRO A 20 -7.69 37.36 -12.69
C PRO A 20 -6.97 38.48 -13.43
N ARG A 21 -5.66 38.31 -13.61
CA ARG A 21 -4.79 39.30 -14.22
C ARG A 21 -5.36 39.45 -15.61
N LYS A 22 -6.05 40.57 -15.85
CA LYS A 22 -6.48 40.97 -17.19
C LYS A 22 -5.17 41.20 -17.92
N LEU A 23 -4.65 40.15 -18.54
CA LEU A 23 -3.45 40.24 -19.37
C LEU A 23 -3.76 41.32 -20.40
N HIS A 24 -3.01 42.42 -20.33
CA HIS A 24 -3.08 43.45 -21.36
C HIS A 24 -2.61 42.82 -22.67
N ALA A 25 -3.27 43.18 -23.78
CA ALA A 25 -3.10 42.53 -25.08
C ALA A 25 -1.63 42.41 -25.55
N ASP A 26 -0.76 43.28 -25.04
CA ASP A 26 0.65 43.38 -25.42
C ASP A 26 1.63 42.75 -24.41
N GLU A 27 1.17 42.07 -23.35
CA GLU A 27 2.05 41.41 -22.38
C GLU A 27 2.55 40.05 -22.94
N PRO A 28 3.88 39.83 -23.06
CA PRO A 28 4.42 38.59 -23.61
C PRO A 28 4.28 37.45 -22.60
N VAL A 29 3.66 36.36 -23.02
CA VAL A 29 3.48 35.11 -22.28
C VAL A 29 4.44 34.06 -22.86
N THR A 30 5.32 33.53 -22.02
CA THR A 30 6.20 32.42 -22.41
C THR A 30 5.43 31.11 -22.36
N VAL A 31 5.25 30.47 -23.52
CA VAL A 31 4.59 29.17 -23.63
C VAL A 31 5.63 28.12 -24.00
N THR A 32 5.72 27.07 -23.20
CA THR A 32 6.50 25.87 -23.50
C THR A 32 5.66 24.95 -24.40
N LEU A 33 6.12 24.75 -25.62
CA LEU A 33 5.51 23.81 -26.56
C LEU A 33 5.89 22.37 -26.20
N ALA A 34 5.10 21.40 -26.69
CA ALA A 34 5.34 19.96 -26.45
C ALA A 34 6.71 19.48 -26.93
N ASP A 35 7.32 20.20 -27.87
CA ASP A 35 8.66 19.94 -28.42
C ASP A 35 9.80 20.52 -27.55
N GLY A 36 9.49 21.04 -26.36
CA GLY A 36 10.47 21.61 -25.42
C GLY A 36 10.98 23.00 -25.78
N THR A 37 10.47 23.61 -26.85
CA THR A 37 10.83 24.97 -27.26
C THR A 37 9.99 26.01 -26.52
N ILE A 38 10.64 27.09 -26.09
CA ILE A 38 10.00 28.23 -25.43
C ILE A 38 9.71 29.27 -26.50
N ARG A 39 8.43 29.62 -26.70
CA ARG A 39 8.02 30.75 -27.54
C ARG A 39 7.37 31.82 -26.68
N GLU A 40 7.78 33.06 -26.91
CA GLU A 40 7.08 34.24 -26.39
C GLU A 40 5.91 34.53 -27.33
N LEU A 41 4.69 34.38 -26.82
CA LEU A 41 3.45 34.69 -27.52
C LEU A 41 2.78 35.87 -26.83
N THR A 42 2.15 36.76 -27.57
CA THR A 42 1.36 37.84 -26.96
C THR A 42 0.14 37.26 -26.25
N ALA A 43 -0.36 37.95 -25.22
CA ALA A 43 -1.55 37.51 -24.48
C ALA A 43 -2.77 37.27 -25.40
N ALA A 44 -2.92 38.07 -26.46
CA ALA A 44 -3.96 37.91 -27.46
C ALA A 44 -3.80 36.60 -28.28
N GLU A 45 -2.58 36.30 -28.73
CA GLU A 45 -2.27 35.06 -29.45
C GLU A 45 -2.45 33.82 -28.55
N TYR A 46 -2.12 33.94 -27.26
CA TYR A 46 -2.36 32.87 -26.30
C TYR A 46 -3.86 32.61 -26.12
N THR A 47 -4.68 33.66 -25.95
CA THR A 47 -6.14 33.49 -25.85
C THR A 47 -6.73 32.88 -27.11
N GLU A 48 -6.28 33.30 -28.30
CA GLU A 48 -6.71 32.68 -29.55
C GLU A 48 -6.29 31.22 -29.67
N LEU A 49 -5.07 30.86 -29.24
CA LEU A 49 -4.59 29.48 -29.27
C LEU A 49 -5.33 28.58 -28.29
N VAL A 50 -5.66 29.10 -27.10
CA VAL A 50 -6.50 28.40 -26.12
C VAL A 50 -7.91 28.22 -26.65
N GLU A 51 -8.53 29.25 -27.24
CA GLU A 51 -9.85 29.14 -27.85
C GLU A 51 -9.86 28.21 -29.06
N LYS A 52 -8.83 28.25 -29.91
CA LYS A 52 -8.67 27.32 -31.04
C LYS A 52 -8.53 25.88 -30.54
N ARG A 53 -7.69 25.62 -29.52
CA ARG A 53 -7.56 24.27 -28.93
C ARG A 53 -8.82 23.80 -28.21
N ALA A 54 -9.51 24.68 -27.49
CA ALA A 54 -10.78 24.35 -26.87
C ALA A 54 -11.82 23.98 -27.95
N ASN A 55 -11.91 24.77 -29.01
CA ASN A 55 -12.79 24.49 -30.14
C ASN A 55 -12.40 23.21 -30.90
N GLU A 56 -11.10 22.91 -31.03
CA GLU A 56 -10.61 21.65 -31.60
C GLU A 56 -10.95 20.45 -30.71
N GLN A 57 -10.80 20.57 -29.39
CA GLN A 57 -11.22 19.55 -28.42
C GLN A 57 -12.74 19.32 -28.44
N HIS A 58 -13.54 20.38 -28.63
CA HIS A 58 -14.98 20.27 -28.81
C HIS A 58 -15.41 19.71 -30.18
N LYS A 59 -14.53 19.78 -31.19
CA LYS A 59 -14.75 19.26 -32.55
C LYS A 59 -14.22 17.85 -32.75
N LEU A 60 -13.33 17.36 -31.89
CA LEU A 60 -13.08 15.93 -31.81
C LEU A 60 -14.45 15.29 -31.51
N PRO A 61 -14.93 14.34 -32.34
CA PRO A 61 -16.12 13.61 -31.98
C PRO A 61 -15.84 13.04 -30.59
N SER A 62 -16.71 13.32 -29.62
CA SER A 62 -16.67 12.56 -28.39
C SER A 62 -16.74 11.11 -28.85
N GLU A 63 -15.65 10.36 -28.74
CA GLU A 63 -15.69 8.92 -28.92
C GLU A 63 -16.63 8.43 -27.83
N THR A 64 -17.91 8.36 -28.19
CA THR A 64 -18.92 7.82 -27.32
C THR A 64 -18.48 6.38 -27.13
N PRO A 65 -18.28 5.93 -25.87
CA PRO A 65 -17.80 4.59 -25.61
C PRO A 65 -18.79 3.62 -26.26
N HIS A 66 -18.38 3.03 -27.39
CA HIS A 66 -19.22 2.08 -28.10
C HIS A 66 -19.07 0.74 -27.40
N TRP A 67 -20.13 0.31 -26.73
CA TRP A 67 -20.16 -0.99 -26.07
C TRP A 67 -20.11 -2.09 -27.13
N GLN A 68 -18.94 -2.72 -27.26
CA GLN A 68 -18.77 -3.86 -28.13
C GLN A 68 -18.85 -5.15 -27.32
N HIS A 69 -19.80 -6.01 -27.68
CA HIS A 69 -19.86 -7.36 -27.15
C HIS A 69 -18.87 -8.25 -27.91
N HIS A 70 -17.88 -8.78 -27.21
CA HIS A 70 -16.91 -9.72 -27.78
C HIS A 70 -16.93 -11.03 -26.99
N ASP A 71 -16.93 -12.13 -27.72
CA ASP A 71 -16.74 -13.45 -27.12
C ASP A 71 -15.28 -13.67 -26.71
N LEU A 72 -15.09 -14.49 -25.69
CA LEU A 72 -13.76 -14.84 -25.16
C LEU A 72 -12.84 -15.46 -26.23
N GLU A 73 -13.39 -16.23 -27.17
CA GLU A 73 -12.60 -16.84 -28.25
C GLU A 73 -12.14 -15.82 -29.29
N GLN A 74 -12.97 -14.81 -29.57
CA GLN A 74 -12.61 -13.69 -30.45
C GLN A 74 -11.51 -12.85 -29.81
N LEU A 75 -11.62 -12.59 -28.50
CA LEU A 75 -10.59 -11.89 -27.72
C LEU A 75 -9.27 -12.64 -27.68
N LYS A 76 -9.27 -13.97 -27.55
CA LYS A 76 -8.02 -14.77 -27.59
C LYS A 76 -7.26 -14.63 -28.91
N THR A 77 -7.99 -14.40 -30.00
CA THR A 77 -7.41 -14.25 -31.33
C THR A 77 -6.86 -12.85 -31.55
N ALA A 78 -7.55 -11.82 -31.04
CA ALA A 78 -7.14 -10.42 -31.15
C ALA A 78 -6.03 -10.06 -30.15
N ASP A 79 -6.22 -10.40 -28.88
CA ASP A 79 -5.29 -10.14 -27.77
C ASP A 79 -5.29 -11.32 -26.75
N PRO A 80 -4.34 -12.27 -26.89
CA PRO A 80 -4.27 -13.43 -26.01
C PRO A 80 -3.87 -13.07 -24.56
N GLN A 81 -3.13 -11.98 -24.35
CA GLN A 81 -2.70 -11.56 -23.02
C GLN A 81 -3.89 -10.97 -22.24
N PHE A 82 -4.64 -10.08 -22.89
CA PHE A 82 -5.86 -9.53 -22.31
C PHE A 82 -6.89 -10.62 -22.01
N ALA A 83 -7.07 -11.58 -22.93
CA ALA A 83 -7.97 -12.72 -22.70
C ALA A 83 -7.55 -13.55 -21.47
N LEU A 84 -6.24 -13.76 -21.27
CA LEU A 84 -5.73 -14.45 -20.08
C LEU A 84 -6.02 -13.66 -18.80
N HIS A 85 -5.84 -12.33 -18.80
CA HIS A 85 -6.15 -11.49 -17.63
C HIS A 85 -7.64 -11.47 -17.31
N LEU A 86 -8.47 -11.43 -18.34
CA LEU A 86 -9.92 -11.50 -18.19
C LEU A 86 -10.36 -12.85 -17.60
N ASP A 87 -9.75 -13.95 -18.05
CA ASP A 87 -10.00 -15.28 -17.47
C ASP A 87 -9.50 -15.37 -16.01
N LEU A 88 -8.32 -14.83 -15.70
CA LEU A 88 -7.76 -14.84 -14.34
C LEU A 88 -8.59 -13.99 -13.37
N SER A 89 -9.03 -12.80 -13.78
CA SER A 89 -9.85 -11.90 -12.96
C SER A 89 -11.22 -12.52 -12.67
N ARG A 90 -11.86 -13.17 -13.65
CA ARG A 90 -13.11 -13.93 -13.46
C ARG A 90 -12.93 -15.06 -12.44
N ARG A 91 -11.88 -15.87 -12.57
CA ARG A 91 -11.59 -16.97 -11.62
C ARG A 91 -11.28 -16.46 -10.22
N ALA A 92 -10.51 -15.38 -10.11
CA ALA A 92 -10.21 -14.74 -8.83
C ALA A 92 -11.47 -14.25 -8.12
N PHE A 93 -12.39 -13.62 -8.87
CA PHE A 93 -13.66 -13.18 -8.33
C PHE A 93 -14.55 -14.35 -7.86
N GLN A 94 -14.59 -15.44 -8.62
CA GLN A 94 -15.31 -16.66 -8.21
C GLN A 94 -14.75 -17.27 -6.92
N GLU A 95 -13.43 -17.29 -6.73
CA GLU A 95 -12.83 -17.75 -5.47
C GLU A 95 -13.19 -16.81 -4.31
N LEU A 96 -13.23 -15.49 -4.52
CA LEU A 96 -13.72 -14.54 -3.50
C LEU A 96 -15.14 -14.88 -3.05
N GLN A 97 -16.04 -15.10 -4.02
CA GLN A 97 -17.43 -15.48 -3.76
C GLN A 97 -17.55 -16.82 -3.04
N ARG A 98 -16.74 -17.81 -3.43
CA ARG A 98 -16.68 -19.13 -2.77
C ARG A 98 -16.31 -19.02 -1.30
N HIS A 99 -15.43 -18.08 -0.94
CA HIS A 99 -15.04 -17.83 0.44
C HIS A 99 -16.00 -16.93 1.22
N GLY A 100 -17.14 -16.57 0.63
CA GLY A 100 -18.17 -15.77 1.28
C GLY A 100 -17.96 -14.26 1.19
N TYR A 101 -16.99 -13.81 0.40
CA TYR A 101 -16.77 -12.39 0.11
C TYR A 101 -17.56 -11.98 -1.13
N ALA A 102 -18.02 -10.73 -1.21
CA ALA A 102 -18.74 -10.21 -2.37
C ALA A 102 -19.96 -11.05 -2.84
N GLN A 103 -20.70 -11.67 -1.90
CA GLN A 103 -21.95 -12.39 -2.23
C GLN A 103 -23.04 -11.39 -2.63
N GLY A 104 -23.69 -11.63 -3.78
CA GLY A 104 -24.67 -10.71 -4.37
C GLY A 104 -24.05 -9.56 -5.16
N TYR A 105 -22.74 -9.63 -5.46
CA TYR A 105 -22.05 -8.70 -6.36
C TYR A 105 -21.60 -9.41 -7.63
N THR A 106 -21.58 -8.69 -8.74
CA THR A 106 -21.03 -9.13 -10.03
C THR A 106 -19.76 -8.34 -10.38
N LEU A 107 -18.85 -9.00 -11.10
CA LEU A 107 -17.63 -8.35 -11.59
C LEU A 107 -17.99 -7.31 -12.65
N ALA A 108 -17.75 -6.04 -12.36
CA ALA A 108 -18.02 -4.92 -13.26
C ALA A 108 -16.80 -4.51 -14.09
N GLY A 109 -15.59 -4.72 -13.56
CA GLY A 109 -14.36 -4.39 -14.25
C GLY A 109 -13.13 -4.88 -13.50
N PHE A 110 -11.97 -4.82 -14.16
CA PHE A 110 -10.68 -5.07 -13.54
C PHE A 110 -9.64 -4.09 -14.07
N SER A 111 -8.65 -3.77 -13.24
CA SER A 111 -7.48 -2.97 -13.62
C SER A 111 -6.24 -3.73 -13.19
N GLU A 112 -5.26 -3.81 -14.10
CA GLU A 112 -3.94 -4.34 -13.81
C GLU A 112 -3.11 -3.29 -13.04
N GLN A 113 -2.52 -3.69 -11.92
CA GLN A 113 -1.70 -2.80 -11.11
C GLN A 113 -0.21 -3.11 -11.26
N GLU A 114 0.16 -4.38 -11.11
CA GLU A 114 1.52 -4.85 -11.30
C GLU A 114 1.51 -6.22 -11.97
N THR A 115 2.28 -6.34 -13.04
CA THR A 115 2.62 -7.62 -13.67
C THR A 115 4.02 -8.03 -13.24
N GLY A 116 4.12 -9.20 -12.63
CA GLY A 116 5.39 -9.87 -12.44
C GLY A 116 5.96 -10.34 -13.78
N PRO A 117 7.27 -10.64 -13.83
CA PRO A 117 7.92 -11.04 -15.07
C PRO A 117 7.27 -12.31 -15.63
N LEU A 118 7.08 -12.33 -16.96
CA LEU A 118 6.53 -13.43 -17.77
C LEU A 118 7.51 -14.61 -17.89
N THR A 119 8.11 -14.98 -16.75
CA THR A 119 9.02 -16.10 -16.61
C THR A 119 8.22 -17.37 -16.32
N ALA A 120 8.93 -18.42 -15.93
CA ALA A 120 8.42 -19.64 -15.32
C ALA A 120 7.15 -19.50 -14.45
N GLU A 121 6.97 -18.39 -13.76
CA GLU A 121 5.86 -18.17 -12.84
C GLU A 121 5.25 -16.81 -13.14
N TYR A 122 3.97 -16.78 -13.55
CA TYR A 122 3.28 -15.56 -13.92
C TYR A 122 2.47 -15.05 -12.73
N SER A 123 2.81 -13.89 -12.20
CA SER A 123 2.10 -13.26 -11.08
C SER A 123 1.52 -11.92 -11.52
N VAL A 124 0.26 -11.65 -11.15
CA VAL A 124 -0.40 -10.39 -11.47
C VAL A 124 -1.19 -9.89 -10.28
N GLU A 125 -1.12 -8.59 -10.05
CA GLU A 125 -1.97 -7.87 -9.11
C GLU A 125 -3.12 -7.19 -9.86
N PHE A 126 -4.35 -7.58 -9.53
CA PHE A 126 -5.56 -7.01 -10.10
C PHE A 126 -6.32 -6.19 -9.07
N VAL A 127 -6.84 -5.04 -9.50
CA VAL A 127 -7.90 -4.33 -8.81
C VAL A 127 -9.22 -4.70 -9.46
N LEU A 128 -9.99 -5.56 -8.81
CA LEU A 128 -11.32 -6.00 -9.24
C LEU A 128 -12.37 -5.00 -8.74
N GLN A 129 -13.24 -4.56 -9.62
CA GLN A 129 -14.40 -3.73 -9.30
C GLN A 129 -15.66 -4.58 -9.37
N ALA A 130 -16.42 -4.61 -8.28
CA ALA A 130 -17.64 -5.37 -8.14
C ALA A 130 -18.82 -4.43 -7.95
N LYS A 131 -19.88 -4.62 -8.73
CA LYS A 131 -21.14 -3.88 -8.59
C LYS A 131 -22.20 -4.78 -7.99
N LYS A 132 -23.13 -4.17 -7.25
CA LYS A 132 -24.25 -4.90 -6.66
C LYS A 132 -25.07 -5.49 -7.81
N ASP A 133 -25.36 -6.78 -7.72
CA ASP A 133 -26.21 -7.42 -8.71
C ASP A 133 -27.66 -7.04 -8.44
N VAL A 134 -28.27 -6.32 -9.39
CA VAL A 134 -29.67 -5.90 -9.31
C VAL A 134 -30.61 -7.10 -9.43
N THR A 135 -30.14 -8.21 -10.00
CA THR A 135 -30.97 -9.40 -10.26
C THR A 135 -31.04 -10.37 -9.07
N THR A 136 -30.15 -10.22 -8.09
CA THR A 136 -30.06 -11.15 -6.97
C THR A 136 -30.84 -10.63 -5.76
N ASP A 137 -32.05 -11.17 -5.52
CA ASP A 137 -32.88 -10.90 -4.33
C ASP A 137 -32.31 -11.49 -3.01
N GLY A 138 -31.08 -12.00 -3.04
CA GLY A 138 -30.41 -12.62 -1.92
C GLY A 138 -29.82 -11.60 -0.93
N VAL A 139 -29.51 -12.08 0.29
CA VAL A 139 -28.81 -11.26 1.30
C VAL A 139 -27.41 -10.93 0.78
N ILE A 140 -27.20 -9.66 0.45
CA ILE A 140 -25.91 -9.14 -0.01
C ILE A 140 -24.95 -9.12 1.17
N LYS A 141 -23.80 -9.79 1.02
CA LYS A 141 -22.78 -9.87 2.07
C LYS A 141 -21.41 -9.60 1.48
N THR A 142 -20.72 -8.62 2.06
CA THR A 142 -19.31 -8.37 1.72
C THR A 142 -18.38 -9.38 2.39
N GLY A 143 -18.83 -10.04 3.48
CA GLY A 143 -18.04 -11.00 4.26
C GLY A 143 -16.99 -10.36 5.17
N THR A 144 -16.89 -9.03 5.14
CA THR A 144 -15.79 -8.29 5.77
C THR A 144 -16.21 -7.42 6.95
N GLY A 145 -17.50 -7.13 7.11
CA GLY A 145 -18.02 -6.30 8.21
C GLY A 145 -17.55 -4.84 8.18
N THR A 146 -16.76 -4.44 7.19
CA THR A 146 -16.30 -3.07 6.91
C THR A 146 -17.46 -2.17 6.51
N ARG A 147 -18.44 -2.73 5.80
CA ARG A 147 -19.66 -2.06 5.37
C ARG A 147 -20.81 -2.42 6.32
N LYS A 148 -21.17 -1.51 7.23
CA LYS A 148 -22.34 -1.64 8.09
C LYS A 148 -23.58 -1.29 7.28
N GLY A 149 -24.37 -2.29 6.91
CA GLY A 149 -25.61 -2.11 6.16
C GLY A 149 -26.65 -1.32 6.95
N GLU A 150 -27.17 -0.25 6.35
CA GLU A 150 -28.61 0.10 6.27
C GLU A 150 -28.83 1.48 5.63
N HIS A 151 -27.83 2.35 5.56
CA HIS A 151 -28.00 3.75 5.10
C HIS A 151 -27.15 4.19 3.90
N GLU A 152 -26.49 3.28 3.20
CA GLU A 152 -25.68 3.64 2.03
C GLU A 152 -26.50 3.41 0.75
N THR A 153 -27.22 4.47 0.38
CA THR A 153 -28.06 4.58 -0.82
C THR A 153 -27.28 4.64 -2.13
N ASP A 154 -25.95 4.66 -2.08
CA ASP A 154 -25.14 4.88 -3.28
C ASP A 154 -24.51 3.58 -3.78
N GLU A 155 -24.64 3.41 -5.09
CA GLU A 155 -24.17 2.34 -5.96
C GLU A 155 -22.63 2.21 -6.02
N THR A 156 -21.94 2.56 -4.93
CA THR A 156 -20.48 2.60 -4.85
C THR A 156 -19.92 1.20 -5.09
N PRO A 157 -19.15 0.99 -6.17
CA PRO A 157 -18.61 -0.31 -6.52
C PRO A 157 -17.56 -0.74 -5.50
N LEU A 158 -17.64 -1.98 -5.03
CA LEU A 158 -16.60 -2.53 -4.17
C LEU A 158 -15.35 -2.77 -4.97
N SER A 159 -14.21 -2.48 -4.36
CA SER A 159 -12.92 -2.65 -5.00
C SER A 159 -12.07 -3.62 -4.19
N TYR A 160 -11.58 -4.66 -4.85
CA TYR A 160 -10.73 -5.67 -4.25
C TYR A 160 -9.38 -5.70 -4.95
N GLU A 161 -8.30 -5.68 -4.19
CA GLU A 161 -6.97 -5.95 -4.71
C GLU A 161 -6.68 -7.44 -4.54
N VAL A 162 -6.36 -8.13 -5.63
CA VAL A 162 -6.12 -9.58 -5.63
C VAL A 162 -4.78 -9.88 -6.28
N GLN A 163 -3.93 -10.59 -5.54
CA GLN A 163 -2.69 -11.15 -6.04
C GLN A 163 -2.97 -12.56 -6.57
N VAL A 164 -2.83 -12.73 -7.88
CA VAL A 164 -3.05 -13.98 -8.59
C VAL A 164 -1.72 -14.53 -9.06
N LEU A 165 -1.59 -15.85 -8.98
CA LEU A 165 -0.43 -16.56 -9.48
C LEU A 165 -0.84 -17.73 -10.36
N LEU A 166 -0.22 -17.78 -11.53
CA LEU A 166 -0.35 -18.82 -12.53
C LEU A 166 0.98 -19.56 -12.69
N ASP A 167 0.94 -20.86 -12.41
CA ASP A 167 2.09 -21.77 -12.51
C ASP A 167 2.37 -22.21 -13.96
N LYS A 168 3.55 -22.78 -14.24
CA LYS A 168 3.91 -23.41 -15.53
C LYS A 168 2.89 -24.44 -15.98
N ASN A 169 2.35 -25.19 -15.02
CA ASN A 169 1.33 -26.21 -15.24
C ASN A 169 -0.08 -25.62 -15.39
N LYS A 170 -0.20 -24.29 -15.61
CA LYS A 170 -1.46 -23.55 -15.70
C LYS A 170 -2.34 -23.69 -14.45
N ARG A 171 -1.74 -23.99 -13.30
CA ARG A 171 -2.43 -24.06 -12.00
C ARG A 171 -2.64 -22.64 -11.49
N PHE A 172 -3.91 -22.32 -11.24
CA PHE A 172 -4.34 -21.02 -10.74
C PHE A 172 -4.34 -21.01 -9.21
N SER A 173 -3.84 -19.93 -8.62
CA SER A 173 -3.88 -19.73 -7.18
C SER A 173 -4.05 -18.26 -6.84
N VAL A 174 -4.96 -17.96 -5.92
CA VAL A 174 -5.05 -16.64 -5.29
C VAL A 174 -4.12 -16.64 -4.09
N VAL A 175 -3.13 -15.75 -4.09
CA VAL A 175 -2.10 -15.66 -3.04
C VAL A 175 -2.61 -14.81 -1.87
N ALA A 176 -3.22 -13.68 -2.20
CA ALA A 176 -3.78 -12.76 -1.24
C ALA A 176 -4.86 -11.92 -1.88
N ALA A 177 -5.79 -11.45 -1.06
CA ALA A 177 -6.75 -10.44 -1.47
C ALA A 177 -6.98 -9.44 -0.35
N TRP A 178 -7.29 -8.21 -0.73
CA TRP A 178 -7.62 -7.11 0.16
C TRP A 178 -8.88 -6.40 -0.33
N GLU A 179 -9.67 -5.91 0.61
CA GLU A 179 -10.68 -4.90 0.33
C GLU A 179 -10.01 -3.52 0.32
N LEU A 180 -10.25 -2.74 -0.73
CA LEU A 180 -9.72 -1.39 -0.91
C LEU A 180 -10.72 -0.34 -0.41
N SER A 181 -10.18 0.80 0.00
CA SER A 181 -11.00 1.94 0.41
C SER A 181 -11.81 2.53 -0.74
N GLU A 182 -13.05 2.91 -0.41
CA GLU A 182 -13.96 3.60 -1.33
C GLU A 182 -13.47 5.00 -1.69
N LYS A 183 -12.70 5.64 -0.80
CA LYS A 183 -12.12 6.96 -1.07
C LYS A 183 -11.14 6.88 -2.22
N GLU A 184 -11.39 7.68 -3.26
CA GLU A 184 -10.44 7.84 -4.35
C GLU A 184 -9.11 8.37 -3.82
N PRO A 185 -7.98 7.77 -4.22
CA PRO A 185 -6.68 8.22 -3.78
C PRO A 185 -6.37 9.57 -4.43
N LEU A 186 -5.52 10.37 -3.78
CA LEU A 186 -4.95 11.56 -4.41
C LEU A 186 -4.22 11.15 -5.69
N ARG A 187 -4.27 12.01 -6.72
CA ARG A 187 -3.72 11.73 -8.07
C ARG A 187 -2.31 11.15 -7.97
N GLY A 188 -2.15 9.89 -8.43
CA GLY A 188 -0.87 9.16 -8.41
C GLY A 188 -0.62 8.25 -7.20
N GLN A 189 -1.55 8.16 -6.24
CA GLN A 189 -1.45 7.25 -5.10
C GLN A 189 -2.29 5.98 -5.28
N LYS A 190 -1.83 4.86 -4.70
CA LYS A 190 -2.58 3.59 -4.65
C LYS A 190 -3.74 3.72 -3.64
N ARG A 191 -4.88 3.07 -3.90
CA ARG A 191 -5.98 2.98 -2.93
C ARG A 191 -5.50 2.31 -1.64
N ALA A 192 -6.00 2.78 -0.50
CA ALA A 192 -5.60 2.21 0.79
C ALA A 192 -6.22 0.82 0.98
N ARG A 193 -5.40 -0.16 1.37
CA ARG A 193 -5.86 -1.51 1.76
C ARG A 193 -6.54 -1.41 3.12
N ILE A 194 -7.83 -1.73 3.19
CA ILE A 194 -8.60 -1.71 4.45
C ILE A 194 -8.41 -3.03 5.19
N MET A 195 -8.76 -4.14 4.55
CA MET A 195 -8.79 -5.42 5.22
C MET A 195 -8.27 -6.54 4.33
N ARG A 196 -7.41 -7.38 4.89
CA ARG A 196 -6.94 -8.60 4.23
C ARG A 196 -8.02 -9.67 4.31
N LEU A 197 -8.39 -10.22 3.16
CA LEU A 197 -9.33 -11.33 3.07
C LEU A 197 -8.61 -12.63 3.39
N SER A 198 -9.22 -13.47 4.23
CA SER A 198 -8.69 -14.78 4.59
C SER A 198 -9.12 -15.81 3.56
N ILE A 199 -8.40 -15.86 2.45
CA ILE A 199 -8.55 -16.88 1.41
C ILE A 199 -7.65 -18.06 1.78
N GLN A 200 -8.19 -19.27 1.75
CA GLN A 200 -7.37 -20.45 1.98
C GLN A 200 -6.43 -20.66 0.79
N PRO A 201 -5.12 -20.82 1.03
CA PRO A 201 -4.19 -21.07 -0.07
C PRO A 201 -4.54 -22.39 -0.75
N THR A 202 -4.56 -22.38 -2.08
CA THR A 202 -4.75 -23.60 -2.86
C THR A 202 -3.64 -24.62 -2.57
N VAL A 203 -3.94 -25.92 -2.67
CA VAL A 203 -2.97 -27.00 -2.46
C VAL A 203 -1.73 -26.83 -3.34
N ALA A 204 -1.91 -26.35 -4.58
CA ALA A 204 -0.80 -26.07 -5.50
C ALA A 204 0.17 -24.99 -4.97
N LEU A 205 -0.34 -23.98 -4.26
CA LEU A 205 0.48 -22.95 -3.63
C LEU A 205 1.25 -23.53 -2.44
N LEU A 206 0.59 -24.34 -1.61
CA LEU A 206 1.21 -25.00 -0.44
C LEU A 206 2.33 -25.97 -0.86
N GLU A 207 2.09 -26.80 -1.87
CA GLU A 207 3.11 -27.70 -2.43
C GLU A 207 4.34 -26.93 -2.93
N ARG A 208 4.11 -25.76 -3.52
CA ARG A 208 5.18 -24.90 -4.02
C ARG A 208 5.95 -24.22 -2.90
N GLU A 209 5.28 -23.70 -1.87
CA GLU A 209 5.97 -23.15 -0.71
C GLU A 209 6.80 -24.23 0.00
N ALA A 210 6.28 -25.45 0.08
CA ALA A 210 7.01 -26.60 0.57
C ALA A 210 8.23 -26.93 -0.34
N ALA A 211 8.08 -26.89 -1.66
CA ALA A 211 9.19 -27.09 -2.60
C ALA A 211 10.25 -25.99 -2.50
N ARG A 212 9.84 -24.71 -2.42
CA ARG A 212 10.75 -23.57 -2.22
C ARG A 212 11.46 -23.62 -0.88
N ALA A 213 10.78 -24.05 0.17
CA ALA A 213 11.40 -24.25 1.49
C ALA A 213 12.51 -25.31 1.40
N ARG A 214 12.34 -26.35 0.59
CA ARG A 214 13.37 -27.38 0.34
C ARG A 214 14.54 -26.86 -0.48
N THR A 215 14.33 -25.92 -1.39
CA THR A 215 15.40 -25.33 -2.22
C THR A 215 16.08 -24.11 -1.59
N ARG A 216 15.74 -23.73 -0.34
CA ARG A 216 16.45 -22.63 0.34
C ARG A 216 17.93 -22.97 0.41
N PRO A 217 18.82 -22.04 0.01
CA PRO A 217 20.23 -22.34 -0.11
C PRO A 217 20.78 -22.79 1.24
N ALA A 218 21.53 -23.88 1.22
CA ALA A 218 22.16 -24.49 2.40
C ALA A 218 22.99 -23.49 3.23
N ILE A 219 23.34 -22.33 2.65
CA ILE A 219 24.02 -21.20 3.29
C ILE A 219 23.33 -20.77 4.59
N VAL A 220 21.99 -20.75 4.65
CA VAL A 220 21.28 -20.34 5.88
C VAL A 220 21.47 -21.37 7.00
N ASN A 221 21.45 -22.67 6.66
CA ASN A 221 21.77 -23.73 7.62
C ASN A 221 23.24 -23.69 8.04
N TRP A 222 24.17 -23.43 7.10
CA TRP A 222 25.59 -23.27 7.39
C TRP A 222 25.88 -22.06 8.29
N LEU A 223 25.18 -20.93 8.09
CA LEU A 223 25.28 -19.75 8.96
C LEU A 223 24.75 -20.02 10.36
N LEU A 224 23.63 -20.74 10.49
CA LEU A 224 23.09 -21.14 11.79
C LEU A 224 24.03 -22.11 12.53
N ILE A 225 24.52 -23.14 11.84
CA ILE A 225 25.45 -24.13 12.40
C ILE A 225 26.79 -23.47 12.76
N GLY A 226 27.31 -22.61 11.89
CA GLY A 226 28.54 -21.85 12.13
C GLY A 226 28.41 -20.88 13.30
N GLY A 227 27.28 -20.17 13.40
CA GLY A 227 26.97 -19.27 14.51
C GLY A 227 26.89 -20.01 15.84
N LEU A 228 26.24 -21.18 15.87
CA LEU A 228 26.13 -22.00 17.08
C LEU A 228 27.50 -22.57 17.51
N GLY A 229 28.34 -22.96 16.55
CA GLY A 229 29.70 -23.40 16.81
C GLY A 229 30.57 -22.32 17.45
N LEU A 230 30.47 -21.08 16.98
CA LEU A 230 31.20 -19.93 17.54
C LEU A 230 30.79 -19.63 18.99
N VAL A 231 29.51 -19.72 19.31
CA VAL A 231 29.01 -19.57 20.69
C VAL A 231 29.55 -20.68 21.59
N ALA A 232 29.51 -21.93 21.13
CA ALA A 232 30.04 -23.05 21.90
C ALA A 232 31.55 -22.92 22.17
N VAL A 233 32.33 -22.49 21.17
CA VAL A 233 33.77 -22.20 21.34
C VAL A 233 33.98 -21.05 22.32
N GLY A 234 33.20 -19.96 22.24
CA GLY A 234 33.27 -18.85 23.19
C GLY A 234 33.00 -19.29 24.64
N VAL A 235 31.98 -20.13 24.85
CA VAL A 235 31.66 -20.71 26.16
C VAL A 235 32.78 -21.63 26.64
N LEU A 236 33.35 -22.46 25.76
CA LEU A 236 34.46 -23.36 26.10
C LEU A 236 35.73 -22.57 26.49
N VAL A 237 36.06 -21.50 25.77
CA VAL A 237 37.17 -20.60 26.10
C VAL A 237 36.92 -19.92 27.45
N MET A 238 35.69 -19.45 27.73
CA MET A 238 35.35 -18.92 29.06
C MET A 238 35.46 -19.97 30.17
N TYR A 239 35.14 -21.23 29.89
CA TYR A 239 35.23 -22.30 30.89
C TYR A 239 36.66 -22.75 31.15
N THR A 240 37.52 -22.73 30.12
CA THR A 240 38.92 -23.17 30.19
C THR A 240 39.86 -22.08 30.68
N THR A 241 39.54 -20.80 30.47
CA THR A 241 40.33 -19.66 30.97
C THR A 241 39.85 -19.13 32.33
N ARG A 242 38.83 -19.74 32.94
CA ARG A 242 38.46 -19.45 34.34
C ARG A 242 39.62 -19.87 35.25
N ASN A 243 40.38 -18.87 35.72
CA ASN A 243 41.22 -19.01 36.91
C ASN A 243 40.41 -19.73 38.00
N PRO A 244 41.01 -20.73 38.70
CA PRO A 244 40.24 -21.55 39.61
C PRO A 244 39.77 -20.69 40.79
N ILE A 245 38.46 -20.76 41.03
CA ILE A 245 37.75 -20.28 42.22
C ILE A 245 37.61 -18.74 42.28
N PRO A 246 36.46 -18.16 41.86
CA PRO A 246 36.14 -16.81 42.30
C PRO A 246 36.12 -16.81 43.82
N THR A 247 36.93 -15.96 44.45
CA THR A 247 36.96 -15.82 45.90
C THR A 247 35.53 -15.58 46.40
N PRO A 248 35.06 -16.32 47.41
CA PRO A 248 33.68 -16.20 47.87
C PRO A 248 33.44 -14.77 48.36
N LYS A 249 32.61 -14.01 47.61
CA LYS A 249 32.17 -12.69 48.06
C LYS A 249 31.47 -12.87 49.41
N PRO A 250 31.80 -12.06 50.43
CA PRO A 250 31.19 -12.17 51.74
C PRO A 250 29.68 -12.00 51.63
N ARG A 251 28.94 -12.90 52.28
CA ARG A 251 27.47 -12.98 52.20
C ARG A 251 26.86 -11.76 52.92
N ARG A 252 26.55 -10.69 52.19
CA ARG A 252 25.73 -9.57 52.69
C ARG A 252 24.26 -9.97 52.70
N ARG A 253 23.50 -9.51 53.70
CA ARG A 253 22.05 -9.69 53.75
C ARG A 253 21.41 -8.92 52.60
N SER A 254 20.44 -9.52 51.93
CA SER A 254 19.70 -8.91 50.82
C SER A 254 18.89 -7.66 51.20
N SER A 255 18.80 -7.34 52.49
CA SER A 255 18.24 -6.08 53.00
C SER A 255 19.10 -4.86 52.69
N ASP A 256 20.41 -5.05 52.47
CA ASP A 256 21.38 -3.95 52.39
C ASP A 256 21.74 -3.60 50.93
N ILE A 257 21.05 -4.19 49.95
CA ILE A 257 21.34 -4.06 48.51
C ILE A 257 20.60 -2.87 47.87
N TRP A 258 19.62 -2.29 48.57
CA TRP A 258 18.75 -1.25 48.00
C TRP A 258 19.18 0.19 48.29
N GLU A 259 20.32 0.41 48.96
CA GLU A 259 20.88 1.76 49.11
C GLU A 259 21.64 2.13 47.83
N LEU A 260 21.35 3.31 47.25
CA LEU A 260 22.16 3.88 46.18
C LEU A 260 23.52 4.25 46.75
N VAL A 261 24.56 3.58 46.27
CA VAL A 261 25.92 3.70 46.79
C VAL A 261 26.79 4.41 45.73
N ASP A 262 27.68 5.30 46.16
CA ASP A 262 28.63 5.98 45.28
C ASP A 262 29.75 5.03 44.82
N GLU A 263 30.60 5.44 43.87
CA GLU A 263 31.69 4.62 43.29
C GLU A 263 32.70 4.05 44.31
N LYS A 264 32.69 4.58 45.54
CA LYS A 264 33.52 4.12 46.68
C LYS A 264 32.75 3.29 47.71
N ASP A 265 31.59 2.75 47.35
CA ASP A 265 30.76 1.91 48.20
C ASP A 265 30.25 2.57 49.50
N ASN A 266 30.09 3.91 49.51
CA ASN A 266 29.46 4.66 50.60
C ASN A 266 28.00 5.07 50.29
N PRO A 267 27.07 4.97 51.26
CA PRO A 267 25.65 5.26 51.02
C PRO A 267 25.41 6.75 50.77
N ILE A 268 24.72 7.07 49.67
CA ILE A 268 24.38 8.45 49.30
C ILE A 268 23.17 8.88 50.13
N LYS A 269 23.39 9.77 51.11
CA LYS A 269 22.31 10.41 51.87
C LYS A 269 21.82 11.63 51.09
N MET A 270 20.53 11.69 50.76
CA MET A 270 19.94 12.94 50.27
C MET A 270 19.77 13.89 51.45
N ASP A 271 20.35 15.09 51.34
CA ASP A 271 20.12 16.17 52.30
C ASP A 271 18.64 16.54 52.30
N LYS A 272 18.01 16.44 53.48
CA LYS A 272 16.64 16.91 53.67
C LYS A 272 16.64 18.42 53.53
N SER A 273 15.98 18.91 52.47
CA SER A 273 15.69 20.34 52.31
C SER A 273 14.94 20.86 53.54
N ASP A 274 15.56 21.76 54.28
CA ASP A 274 14.94 22.52 55.36
C ASP A 274 13.77 23.35 54.79
N LYS A 275 12.54 22.86 55.00
CA LYS A 275 11.36 23.72 55.01
C LYS A 275 11.31 24.42 56.37
N LYS A 276 11.82 25.63 56.43
CA LYS A 276 11.35 26.65 57.39
C LYS A 276 10.77 27.81 56.61
N ASN A 277 9.47 28.01 56.79
CA ASN A 277 8.77 29.25 56.48
C ASN A 277 9.39 30.38 57.32
N ASP A 278 9.68 31.50 56.67
CA ASP A 278 9.07 32.81 56.97
C ASP A 278 9.11 33.67 55.69
#